data_AF-A0A372JHT5-F1
#
_entry.id   AF-A0A372JHT5-F1
#
_cell.length_a   1.000
_cell.length_b   1.000
_cell.length_c   1.000
_cell.angle_alpha   90.00
_cell.angle_beta   90.00
_cell.angle_gamma   90.00
#
_symmetry.space_group_name_H-M   'P 1'
#
loop_
_entity.id
_entity.type
_entity.pdbx_description
1 polymer ?
#
loop_
_entity_poly.entity_id
_entity_poly.type
_entity_poly.pdbx_seq_one_letter_code
_entity_poly.pdbx_strand_id
1 'polypeptide(L)'
;MGGERVEISGARLRVLLVRFALEPGRTIPSERLIDDLWEDDPPAAAPNALQSLVSRLRALIGRDVIRSAQGGYRLDVPPEVIDAHDFEARLRTARGTPDPRDRAAALREALALWRGPALADA
;
A
#
# COMPACT_ATOMS: atom_id res chain seq x y z
N MET A 1 -0.50 8.63 -18.01
CA MET A 1 -1.83 8.51 -17.40
C MET A 1 -1.83 9.45 -16.21
N GLY A 2 -2.68 10.48 -16.21
CA GLY A 2 -2.67 11.51 -15.17
C GLY A 2 -3.19 10.93 -13.85
N GLY A 3 -2.31 10.80 -12.87
CA GLY A 3 -2.71 10.42 -11.51
C GLY A 3 -3.30 11.64 -10.82
N GLU A 4 -4.62 11.66 -10.65
CA GLU A 4 -5.26 12.62 -9.76
C GLU A 4 -4.79 12.32 -8.33
N ARG A 5 -4.25 13.33 -7.64
CA ARG A 5 -3.86 13.18 -6.25
C ARG A 5 -5.11 13.21 -5.39
N VAL A 6 -5.41 12.07 -4.76
CA VAL A 6 -6.51 11.95 -3.81
C VAL A 6 -5.97 12.14 -2.40
N GLU A 7 -6.52 13.09 -1.66
CA GLU A 7 -6.14 13.27 -0.25
C GLU A 7 -6.75 12.17 0.63
N ILE A 8 -5.88 11.45 1.34
CA ILE A 8 -6.27 10.48 2.36
C ILE A 8 -6.24 11.16 3.73
N SER A 9 -7.39 11.73 4.11
CA SER A 9 -7.55 12.43 5.39
C SER A 9 -7.83 11.46 6.54
N GLY A 10 -7.00 11.54 7.59
CA GLY A 10 -7.15 10.80 8.85
C GLY A 10 -6.08 9.72 9.06
N ALA A 11 -5.45 9.74 10.24
CA ALA A 11 -4.33 8.87 10.60
C ALA A 11 -4.67 7.37 10.41
N ARG A 12 -5.82 6.92 10.92
CA ARG A 12 -6.26 5.51 10.78
C ARG A 12 -6.48 5.09 9.32
N LEU A 13 -6.96 5.99 8.47
CA LEU A 13 -7.17 5.68 7.06
C LEU A 13 -5.83 5.53 6.32
N ARG A 14 -4.84 6.35 6.67
CA ARG A 14 -3.47 6.24 6.17
C ARG A 14 -2.78 4.97 6.67
N VAL A 15 -2.89 4.65 7.96
CA VAL A 15 -2.38 3.38 8.50
C VAL A 15 -2.98 2.20 7.75
N LEU A 16 -4.31 2.17 7.57
CA LEU A 16 -4.98 1.10 6.82
C LEU A 16 -4.44 0.96 5.40
N LEU A 17 -4.28 2.07 4.68
CA LEU A 17 -3.71 2.07 3.33
C LEU A 17 -2.26 1.55 3.31
N VAL A 18 -1.42 1.99 4.25
CA VAL A 18 -0.03 1.52 4.38
C VAL A 18 0.01 0.02 4.66
N ARG A 19 -0.82 -0.49 5.58
CA ARG A 19 -0.89 -1.94 5.88
C ARG A 19 -1.22 -2.76 4.63
N PHE A 20 -2.17 -2.29 3.83
CA PHE A 20 -2.50 -2.91 2.54
C PHE A 20 -1.36 -2.82 1.52
N ALA A 21 -0.66 -1.69 1.45
CA ALA A 21 0.42 -1.45 0.48
C ALA A 21 1.70 -2.25 0.78
N LEU A 22 1.93 -2.64 2.04
CA LEU A 22 3.07 -3.48 2.42
C LEU A 22 2.94 -4.91 1.88
N GLU A 23 1.72 -5.44 1.77
CA GLU A 23 1.46 -6.82 1.35
C GLU A 23 0.33 -6.89 0.28
N PRO A 24 0.51 -6.29 -0.91
CA PRO A 24 -0.49 -6.31 -1.97
C PRO A 24 -0.82 -7.74 -2.40
N GLY A 25 -2.09 -7.99 -2.74
CA GLY A 25 -2.62 -9.30 -3.14
C GLY A 25 -2.84 -10.29 -1.99
N ARG A 26 -2.28 -10.05 -0.79
CA ARG A 26 -2.46 -10.91 0.38
C ARG A 26 -3.69 -10.50 1.18
N THR A 27 -4.47 -11.50 1.61
CA THR A 27 -5.58 -11.27 2.54
C THR A 27 -5.01 -11.02 3.93
N ILE A 28 -5.33 -9.85 4.49
CA ILE A 28 -5.01 -9.49 5.88
C ILE A 28 -6.27 -9.76 6.73
N PRO A 29 -6.17 -10.57 7.81
CA PRO A 29 -7.29 -10.84 8.70
C PRO A 29 -7.85 -9.56 9.33
N SER A 30 -9.17 -9.51 9.55
CA SER A 30 -9.83 -8.34 10.16
C SER A 30 -9.30 -8.04 11.56
N GLU A 31 -9.04 -9.08 12.37
CA GLU A 31 -8.48 -8.95 13.71
C GLU A 31 -7.12 -8.26 13.68
N ARG A 32 -6.21 -8.73 12.81
CA ARG A 32 -4.90 -8.08 12.62
C ARG A 32 -5.02 -6.62 12.19
N LEU A 33 -5.97 -6.31 11.29
CA LEU A 33 -6.20 -4.91 10.90
C LEU A 33 -6.74 -4.07 12.06
N ILE A 34 -7.54 -4.64 12.95
CA ILE A 34 -8.01 -3.95 14.16
C ILE A 34 -6.82 -3.69 15.08
N ASP A 35 -6.01 -4.69 15.35
CA ASP A 35 -4.82 -4.56 16.22
C ASP A 35 -3.86 -3.50 15.67
N ASP A 36 -3.60 -3.49 14.36
CA ASP A 36 -2.73 -2.51 13.71
C ASP A 36 -3.29 -1.06 13.76
N LEU A 37 -4.62 -0.88 13.88
CA LEU A 37 -5.29 0.42 13.79
C LEU A 37 -5.55 1.07 15.14
N TRP A 38 -5.71 0.26 16.18
CA TRP A 38 -6.11 0.71 17.50
C TRP A 38 -5.15 0.28 18.61
N GLU A 39 -4.18 -0.60 18.31
CA GLU A 39 -3.22 -1.14 19.27
C GLU A 39 -3.96 -1.61 20.53
N ASP A 40 -3.72 -0.96 21.68
CA ASP A 40 -4.28 -1.35 22.98
C ASP A 40 -5.65 -0.70 23.31
N ASP A 41 -6.20 0.19 22.45
CA ASP A 41 -7.47 0.90 22.71
C ASP A 41 -8.49 0.77 21.56
N PRO A 42 -8.98 -0.46 21.28
CA PRO A 42 -10.01 -0.69 20.28
C PRO A 42 -11.39 -0.20 20.76
N PRO A 43 -12.20 0.42 19.88
CA PRO A 43 -13.57 0.78 20.23
C PRO A 43 -14.41 -0.49 20.45
N ALA A 44 -15.44 -0.38 21.28
CA ALA A 44 -16.34 -1.51 21.59
C ALA A 44 -16.95 -2.18 20.33
N ALA A 45 -17.09 -1.43 19.24
CA ALA A 45 -17.56 -1.92 17.94
C ALA A 45 -16.45 -1.90 16.85
N ALA A 46 -15.24 -2.34 17.19
CA ALA A 46 -14.09 -2.37 16.28
C ALA A 46 -14.37 -2.99 14.89
N PRO A 47 -15.11 -4.11 14.76
CA PRO A 47 -15.47 -4.64 13.44
C PRO A 47 -16.25 -3.64 12.57
N ASN A 48 -17.22 -2.92 13.15
CA ASN A 48 -18.01 -1.92 12.43
C ASN A 48 -17.18 -0.68 12.08
N ALA A 49 -16.26 -0.29 12.97
CA ALA A 49 -15.32 0.81 12.72
C ALA A 49 -14.37 0.46 11.55
N LEU A 50 -13.84 -0.77 11.51
CA LEU A 50 -13.01 -1.25 10.41
C LEU A 50 -13.79 -1.24 9.08
N GLN A 51 -15.01 -1.77 9.06
CA GLN A 51 -15.86 -1.75 7.86
C GLN A 51 -16.10 -0.32 7.34
N SER A 52 -16.29 0.63 8.25
CA SER A 52 -16.47 2.04 7.90
C SER A 52 -15.21 2.65 7.28
N LEU A 53 -14.02 2.34 7.83
CA LEU A 53 -12.74 2.76 7.27
C LEU A 53 -12.48 2.15 5.89
N VAL A 54 -12.74 0.85 5.72
CA VAL A 54 -12.62 0.18 4.41
C VAL A 54 -13.58 0.79 3.39
N SER A 55 -14.82 1.07 3.77
CA SER A 55 -15.81 1.67 2.89
C SER A 55 -15.39 3.06 2.43
N ARG A 56 -14.85 3.88 3.35
CA ARG A 56 -14.30 5.20 3.02
C ARG A 56 -13.09 5.08 2.11
N LEU A 57 -12.18 4.13 2.35
CA LEU A 57 -11.00 3.94 1.51
C LEU A 57 -11.39 3.54 0.09
N ARG A 58 -12.33 2.59 -0.07
CA ARG A 58 -12.92 2.21 -1.37
C ARG A 58 -13.54 3.38 -2.13
N ALA A 59 -14.16 4.33 -1.42
CA ALA A 59 -14.71 5.51 -2.06
C ALA A 59 -13.62 6.45 -2.63
N LEU A 60 -12.43 6.46 -2.03
CA LEU A 60 -11.30 7.29 -2.44
C LEU A 60 -10.45 6.66 -3.54
N ILE A 61 -10.18 5.36 -3.46
CA ILE A 61 -9.22 4.69 -4.35
C ILE A 61 -9.87 3.71 -5.34
N GLY A 62 -11.20 3.57 -5.30
CA GLY A 62 -11.95 2.65 -6.15
C GLY A 62 -12.48 1.43 -5.39
N ARG A 63 -13.71 1.02 -5.73
CA ARG A 63 -14.42 -0.06 -5.01
C ARG A 63 -13.77 -1.42 -5.16
N ASP A 64 -13.17 -1.69 -6.32
CA ASP A 64 -12.59 -3.00 -6.64
C ASP A 64 -11.14 -3.14 -6.16
N VAL A 65 -10.51 -2.04 -5.74
CA VAL A 65 -9.11 -2.01 -5.29
C VAL A 65 -8.92 -2.69 -3.94
N ILE A 66 -9.90 -2.61 -3.03
CA ILE A 66 -9.89 -3.37 -1.78
C ILE A 66 -11.00 -4.41 -1.84
N ARG A 67 -10.67 -5.69 -1.91
CA ARG A 67 -11.66 -6.77 -1.92
C ARG A 67 -11.86 -7.36 -0.54
N SER A 68 -13.10 -7.67 -0.23
CA SER A 68 -13.42 -8.52 0.92
C SER A 68 -13.05 -9.96 0.57
N ALA A 69 -12.42 -10.66 1.50
CA ALA A 69 -12.06 -12.06 1.40
C ALA A 69 -12.53 -12.79 2.67
N GLN A 70 -12.49 -14.13 2.67
CA GLN A 70 -12.89 -14.90 3.84
C GLN A 70 -12.02 -14.49 5.06
N GLY A 71 -12.64 -13.91 6.08
CA GLY A 71 -11.99 -13.46 7.32
C GLY A 71 -11.27 -12.11 7.25
N GLY A 72 -11.27 -11.39 6.13
CA GLY A 72 -10.47 -10.17 6.01
C GLY A 72 -10.59 -9.41 4.70
N TYR A 73 -9.54 -8.66 4.39
CA TYR A 73 -9.48 -7.77 3.23
C TYR A 73 -8.15 -7.90 2.50
N ARG A 74 -8.14 -7.63 1.19
CA ARG A 74 -6.93 -7.61 0.37
C ARG A 74 -6.90 -6.35 -0.50
N LEU A 75 -5.72 -5.80 -0.73
CA LEU A 75 -5.48 -4.85 -1.80
C LEU A 75 -5.24 -5.60 -3.10
N ASP A 76 -6.15 -5.48 -4.06
CA ASP A 76 -6.17 -6.26 -5.28
C ASP A 76 -5.64 -5.46 -6.47
N VAL A 77 -4.35 -5.16 -6.41
CA VAL A 77 -3.63 -4.43 -7.46
C VAL A 77 -2.29 -5.13 -7.73
N PRO A 78 -1.73 -4.99 -8.94
CA PRO A 78 -0.37 -5.43 -9.21
C PRO A 78 0.61 -4.73 -8.25
N PRO A 79 1.57 -5.42 -7.62
CA PRO A 79 2.54 -4.79 -6.73
C PRO A 79 3.25 -3.60 -7.38
N GLU A 80 3.52 -3.65 -8.68
CA GLU A 80 4.24 -2.64 -9.45
C GLU A 80 3.52 -1.28 -9.54
N VAL A 81 2.25 -1.19 -9.16
CA VAL A 81 1.57 0.11 -9.04
C VAL A 81 1.90 0.84 -7.72
N ILE A 82 2.61 0.17 -6.81
CA ILE A 82 3.09 0.70 -5.54
C ILE A 82 4.59 0.96 -5.68
N ASP A 83 5.01 2.19 -5.44
CA ASP A 83 6.40 2.65 -5.67
C ASP A 83 7.46 1.81 -4.95
N ALA A 84 7.20 1.39 -3.72
CA ALA A 84 8.10 0.51 -2.96
C ALA A 84 8.33 -0.84 -3.66
N HIS A 85 7.29 -1.45 -4.22
CA HIS A 85 7.38 -2.74 -4.90
C HIS A 85 7.93 -2.61 -6.32
N ASP A 86 7.59 -1.53 -7.04
CA ASP A 86 8.22 -1.19 -8.33
C ASP A 86 9.74 -0.97 -8.16
N PHE A 87 10.13 -0.25 -7.10
CA PHE A 87 11.54 -0.04 -6.77
C PHE A 87 12.28 -1.37 -6.56
N GLU A 88 11.72 -2.28 -5.76
CA GLU A 88 12.33 -3.59 -5.54
C GLU A 88 12.39 -4.43 -6.82
N ALA A 89 11.36 -4.39 -7.66
CA ALA A 89 11.33 -5.09 -8.93
C ALA A 89 12.43 -4.58 -9.87
N ARG A 90 12.58 -3.26 -10.01
CA ARG A 90 13.65 -2.65 -10.80
C ARG A 90 15.03 -2.97 -10.25
N LEU A 91 15.19 -3.00 -8.93
CA LEU A 91 16.45 -3.38 -8.28
C LEU A 91 16.83 -4.84 -8.59
N ARG A 92 15.87 -5.76 -8.56
CA ARG A 92 16.09 -7.16 -8.94
C ARG A 92 16.52 -7.28 -10.40
N THR A 93 15.84 -6.59 -11.31
CA THR A 93 16.20 -6.55 -12.74
C THR A 93 17.60 -5.97 -12.97
N ALA A 94 17.93 -4.85 -12.32
CA ALA A 94 19.23 -4.21 -12.45
C ALA A 94 20.37 -5.11 -11.96
N ARG A 95 20.17 -5.87 -10.87
CA ARG A 95 21.16 -6.85 -10.38
C ARG A 95 21.47 -7.95 -11.39
N GLY A 96 20.48 -8.36 -12.19
CA GLY A 96 20.65 -9.36 -13.24
C GLY A 96 21.21 -8.81 -14.57
N THR A 97 21.40 -7.49 -14.69
CA THR A 97 21.85 -6.84 -15.93
C THR A 97 23.39 -6.92 -16.06
N PRO A 98 23.95 -7.59 -17.10
CA PRO A 98 25.40 -7.78 -17.22
C PRO A 98 26.15 -6.51 -17.62
N ASP A 99 25.59 -5.72 -18.55
CA ASP A 99 26.23 -4.51 -19.04
C ASP A 99 26.24 -3.43 -17.94
N PRO A 100 27.41 -2.88 -17.58
CA PRO A 100 27.51 -1.88 -16.51
C PRO A 100 26.74 -0.59 -16.78
N ARG A 101 26.63 -0.18 -18.05
CA ARG A 101 25.95 1.05 -18.45
C ARG A 101 24.45 0.89 -18.32
N ASP A 102 23.91 -0.23 -18.80
CA ASP A 102 22.50 -0.56 -18.71
C ASP A 102 22.08 -0.78 -17.26
N ARG A 103 22.92 -1.47 -16.47
CA ARG A 103 22.69 -1.62 -15.03
C ARG A 103 22.65 -0.28 -14.31
N ALA A 104 23.58 0.64 -14.62
CA ALA A 104 23.59 1.96 -14.02
C ALA A 104 22.35 2.79 -14.42
N ALA A 105 21.86 2.65 -15.66
CA ALA A 105 20.61 3.28 -16.09
C ALA A 105 19.40 2.75 -15.30
N ALA A 106 19.25 1.43 -15.20
CA ALA A 106 18.17 0.80 -14.46
C ALA A 106 18.16 1.19 -12.96
N LEU A 107 19.34 1.29 -12.33
CA LEU A 107 19.44 1.75 -10.94
C LEU A 107 19.01 3.21 -10.76
N ARG A 108 19.33 4.10 -11.71
CA ARG A 108 18.88 5.50 -11.67
C ARG A 108 17.36 5.60 -11.80
N GLU A 109 16.76 4.81 -12.67
CA GLU A 109 15.30 4.76 -12.81
C GLU A 109 14.62 4.26 -11.53
N ALA A 110 15.17 3.24 -10.87
CA ALA A 110 14.67 2.79 -9.58
C ALA A 110 14.75 3.92 -8.54
N LEU A 111 15.92 4.56 -8.40
CA LEU A 111 16.11 5.66 -7.44
C LEU A 111 15.17 6.86 -7.68
N ALA A 112 14.78 7.11 -8.93
CA ALA A 112 13.85 8.19 -9.27
C ALA A 112 12.42 8.00 -8.71
N LEU A 113 12.08 6.81 -8.21
CA LEU A 113 10.81 6.57 -7.53
C LEU A 113 10.76 7.19 -6.13
N TRP A 114 11.91 7.45 -5.52
CA TRP A 114 11.99 8.07 -4.20
C TRP A 114 11.67 9.56 -4.28
N ARG A 115 10.68 9.98 -3.49
CA ARG A 115 10.22 11.38 -3.41
C ARG A 115 10.60 12.07 -2.10
N GLY A 116 11.37 11.40 -1.25
CA GLY A 116 11.74 11.85 0.09
C GLY A 116 11.90 10.65 1.04
N PRO A 117 11.99 10.88 2.36
CA PRO A 117 11.92 9.80 3.35
C PRO A 117 10.61 9.01 3.20
N ALA A 118 10.66 7.71 3.47
CA ALA A 118 9.47 6.87 3.42
C ALA A 118 8.41 7.39 4.39
N LEU A 119 7.18 7.55 3.89
CA LEU A 119 6.03 8.05 4.66
C LEU A 119 6.25 9.44 5.30
N ALA A 120 7.12 10.29 4.73
CA ALA A 120 7.39 11.64 5.25
C ALA A 120 6.15 12.55 5.32
N ASP A 121 5.14 12.30 4.49
CA ASP A 121 3.88 13.04 4.41
C ASP A 121 2.70 12.28 5.06
N ALA A 122 2.97 11.22 5.84
CA ALA A 122 1.96 10.34 6.44
C ALA A 122 1.54 10.76 7.86
#